data_AF-A0A956DJM1-F1
#
_entry.id   AF-A0A956DJM1-F1
#
_cell.length_a   1.000
_cell.length_b   1.000
_cell.length_c   1.000
_cell.angle_alpha   90.00
_cell.angle_beta   90.00
_cell.angle_gamma   90.00
#
_symmetry.space_group_name_H-M   'P 1'
#
loop_
_entity.id
_entity.type
_entity.pdbx_description
1 polymer ?
#
loop_
_entity_poly.entity_id
_entity_poly.type
_entity_poly.pdbx_seq_one_letter_code
_entity_poly.pdbx_strand_id
1 'polypeptide(L)'
;MFEFIRLAGWGIYPVLLFGAGAIAMAFAHLRTQSGKTAGAATWLMALTTVAGVLGTGTGLQTSAMHIAETPEKWIFLIGLYESLYNLVAAAVLVAVAMLLMLAAKLLARDDDGYAPAPAE
;
A
#
# COMPACT_ATOMS: atom_id res chain seq x y z
N MET A 1 10.43 -9.04 -10.99
CA MET A 1 9.07 -9.06 -10.44
C MET A 1 8.68 -10.41 -9.86
N PHE A 2 8.82 -11.52 -10.61
CA PHE A 2 8.45 -12.85 -10.09
C PHE A 2 9.21 -13.23 -8.82
N GLU A 3 10.51 -12.90 -8.75
CA GLU A 3 11.33 -13.14 -7.55
C GLU A 3 10.87 -12.33 -6.33
N PHE A 4 10.42 -11.08 -6.53
CA PHE A 4 9.90 -10.23 -5.44
C PHE A 4 8.63 -10.84 -4.82
N ILE A 5 7.71 -11.31 -5.66
CA ILE A 5 6.45 -11.94 -5.21
C ILE A 5 6.77 -13.27 -4.52
N ARG A 6 7.73 -14.03 -5.05
CA ARG A 6 8.19 -15.29 -4.45
C ARG A 6 8.77 -15.07 -3.06
N LEU A 7 9.66 -14.08 -2.90
CA LEU A 7 10.33 -13.76 -1.63
C LEU A 7 9.38 -13.17 -0.59
N ALA A 8 8.38 -12.39 -1.00
CA ALA A 8 7.37 -11.86 -0.08
C ALA A 8 6.45 -12.95 0.50
N GLY A 9 6.41 -14.14 -0.11
CA GLY A 9 5.58 -15.26 0.31
C GLY A 9 4.08 -14.98 0.18
N TRP A 10 3.26 -15.71 0.93
CA TRP A 10 1.80 -15.61 0.85
C TRP A 10 1.21 -14.27 1.32
N GLY A 11 1.94 -13.51 2.15
CA GLY A 11 1.50 -12.21 2.64
C GLY A 11 1.30 -11.16 1.54
N ILE A 12 1.91 -11.37 0.36
CA ILE A 12 1.92 -10.39 -0.72
C ILE A 12 0.57 -10.27 -1.43
N TYR A 13 -0.22 -11.33 -1.49
CA TYR A 13 -1.50 -11.34 -2.21
C TYR A 13 -2.50 -10.33 -1.68
N PRO A 14 -2.81 -10.28 -0.36
CA PRO A 14 -3.70 -9.24 0.16
C PRO A 14 -3.11 -7.83 0.02
N VAL A 15 -1.78 -7.66 0.13
CA VAL A 15 -1.11 -6.37 -0.09
C VAL A 15 -1.34 -5.87 -1.51
N LEU A 16 -1.11 -6.73 -2.52
CA LEU A 16 -1.32 -6.38 -3.93
C LEU A 16 -2.79 -6.11 -4.22
N LEU A 17 -3.70 -6.92 -3.68
CA LEU A 17 -5.14 -6.76 -3.90
C LEU A 17 -5.64 -5.39 -3.40
N PHE A 18 -5.36 -5.08 -2.13
CA PHE A 18 -5.81 -3.81 -1.54
C PHE A 18 -5.05 -2.63 -2.12
N GLY A 19 -3.75 -2.77 -2.40
CA GLY A 19 -2.95 -1.66 -2.92
C GLY A 19 -3.29 -1.31 -4.36
N ALA A 20 -3.52 -2.31 -5.22
CA ALA A 20 -4.02 -2.06 -6.57
C ALA A 20 -5.42 -1.42 -6.52
N GLY A 21 -6.29 -1.88 -5.62
CA GLY A 21 -7.59 -1.25 -5.38
C GLY A 21 -7.47 0.21 -4.91
N ALA A 22 -6.54 0.50 -4.00
CA ALA A 22 -6.28 1.84 -3.52
C ALA A 22 -5.86 2.77 -4.65
N ILE A 23 -4.93 2.34 -5.51
CA ILE A 23 -4.50 3.08 -6.69
C ILE A 23 -5.66 3.31 -7.66
N ALA A 24 -6.47 2.28 -7.93
CA ALA A 24 -7.63 2.40 -8.81
C ALA A 24 -8.65 3.42 -8.28
N MET A 25 -8.93 3.40 -6.98
CA MET A 25 -9.85 4.37 -6.35
C MET A 25 -9.25 5.77 -6.25
N ALA A 26 -7.96 5.92 -6.00
CA ALA A 26 -7.27 7.21 -6.02
C ALA A 26 -7.27 7.83 -7.42
N PHE A 27 -7.07 7.01 -8.45
CA PHE A 27 -7.17 7.43 -9.85
C PHE A 27 -8.62 7.78 -10.24
N ALA A 28 -9.61 7.02 -9.76
CA ALA A 28 -11.02 7.37 -9.96
C ALA A 28 -11.39 8.69 -9.25
N HIS A 29 -10.81 8.94 -8.07
CA HIS A 29 -10.98 10.19 -7.35
C HIS A 29 -10.38 11.38 -8.10
N LEU A 30 -9.20 11.22 -8.71
CA LEU A 30 -8.58 12.24 -9.56
C LEU A 30 -9.51 12.74 -10.68
N ARG A 31 -10.36 11.86 -11.22
CA ARG A 31 -11.29 12.18 -12.33
C ARG A 31 -12.64 12.69 -11.86
N THR A 32 -13.14 12.19 -10.73
CA THR A 32 -14.52 12.44 -10.29
C THR A 32 -14.63 13.42 -9.14
N GLN A 33 -13.52 13.65 -8.42
CA GLN A 33 -13.45 14.44 -7.18
C GLN A 33 -14.49 14.03 -6.12
N SER A 34 -15.01 12.80 -6.21
CA SER A 34 -16.08 12.32 -5.34
C SER A 34 -15.54 11.91 -3.97
N GLY A 35 -16.16 12.40 -2.89
CA GLY A 35 -15.82 11.99 -1.52
C GLY A 35 -15.91 10.47 -1.28
N LYS A 36 -16.78 9.76 -2.01
CA LYS A 36 -16.89 8.29 -1.94
C LYS A 36 -15.61 7.60 -2.42
N THR A 37 -15.05 8.08 -3.54
CA THR A 37 -13.80 7.54 -4.11
C THR A 37 -12.59 7.86 -3.24
N ALA A 38 -12.53 9.05 -2.64
CA ALA A 38 -11.49 9.41 -1.66
C ALA A 38 -11.55 8.54 -0.40
N GLY A 39 -12.76 8.33 0.14
CA GLY A 39 -12.97 7.46 1.30
C GLY A 39 -12.57 6.01 1.01
N ALA A 40 -12.97 5.47 -0.15
CA ALA A 40 -12.59 4.12 -0.57
C ALA A 40 -11.07 3.97 -0.74
N ALA A 41 -10.41 4.93 -1.40
CA ALA A 41 -8.95 4.94 -1.54
C ALA A 41 -8.25 4.94 -0.17
N THR A 42 -8.75 5.76 0.77
CA THR A 42 -8.19 5.87 2.12
C THR A 42 -8.29 4.56 2.89
N TRP A 43 -9.47 3.92 2.88
CA TRP A 43 -9.65 2.61 3.53
C TRP A 43 -8.81 1.51 2.89
N LEU A 44 -8.70 1.49 1.57
CA LEU A 44 -7.87 0.51 0.86
C LEU A 44 -6.37 0.72 1.15
N MET A 45 -5.90 1.97 1.26
CA MET A 45 -4.53 2.24 1.71
C MET A 45 -4.31 1.72 3.15
N ALA A 46 -5.25 1.94 4.06
CA ALA A 46 -5.16 1.42 5.42
C ALA A 46 -5.11 -0.11 5.45
N LEU A 47 -5.99 -0.79 4.70
CA LEU A 47 -6.00 -2.25 4.56
C LEU A 47 -4.70 -2.78 3.94
N THR A 48 -4.13 -2.06 2.97
CA THR A 48 -2.84 -2.40 2.34
C THR A 48 -1.72 -2.38 3.38
N THR A 49 -1.64 -1.33 4.19
CA THR A 49 -0.65 -1.20 5.27
C THR A 49 -0.82 -2.31 6.30
N VAL A 50 -2.05 -2.58 6.75
CA VAL A 50 -2.35 -3.65 7.71
C VAL A 50 -1.95 -5.01 7.14
N ALA A 51 -2.27 -5.30 5.87
CA ALA A 51 -1.87 -6.53 5.21
C ALA A 51 -0.35 -6.67 5.12
N GLY A 52 0.38 -5.58 4.84
CA GLY A 52 1.84 -5.57 4.78
C GLY A 52 2.48 -5.87 6.13
N VAL A 53 1.95 -5.25 7.20
CA VAL A 53 2.38 -5.51 8.59
C VAL A 53 2.07 -6.95 9.00
N LEU A 54 0.86 -7.44 8.72
CA LEU A 54 0.47 -8.82 9.05
C LEU A 54 1.31 -9.84 8.28
N GLY A 55 1.55 -9.64 6.98
CA GLY A 55 2.40 -10.51 6.17
C GLY A 55 3.85 -10.53 6.65
N THR A 56 4.35 -9.38 7.11
CA THR A 56 5.67 -9.30 7.74
C THR A 56 5.69 -10.07 9.07
N GLY A 57 4.70 -9.84 9.94
CA GLY A 57 4.59 -10.48 11.24
C GLY A 57 4.46 -12.00 11.16
N THR A 58 3.62 -12.52 10.25
CA THR A 58 3.48 -13.97 10.06
C THR A 58 4.74 -14.60 9.48
N GLY A 59 5.41 -13.93 8.53
CA GLY A 59 6.71 -14.39 8.01
C GLY A 59 7.79 -14.48 9.08
N LEU A 60 7.86 -13.48 9.97
CA LEU A 60 8.76 -13.51 11.12
C LEU A 60 8.41 -14.60 12.12
N GLN A 61 7.12 -14.80 12.40
CA GLN A 61 6.67 -15.87 13.29
C GLN A 61 7.07 -17.25 12.75
N THR A 62 6.85 -17.49 11.45
CA THR A 62 7.28 -18.74 10.80
C THR A 62 8.78 -18.93 10.90
N SER A 63 9.57 -17.88 10.67
CA SER A 63 11.03 -17.94 10.74
C SER A 63 11.54 -18.21 12.17
N ALA A 64 10.89 -17.61 13.18
CA ALA A 64 11.20 -17.81 14.59
C ALA A 64 10.81 -19.21 15.08
N MET A 65 9.78 -19.86 14.51
CA MET A 65 9.47 -21.26 14.83
C MET A 65 10.57 -22.20 14.32
N HIS A 66 11.08 -21.97 13.10
CA HIS A 66 12.08 -22.85 12.50
C HIS A 66 13.51 -22.63 13.03
N ILE A 67 13.84 -21.44 13.56
CA ILE A 67 15.16 -21.19 14.15
C ILE A 67 15.45 -22.08 15.36
N ALA A 68 14.40 -22.51 16.08
CA ALA A 68 14.53 -23.40 17.23
C ALA A 68 14.88 -24.84 16.81
N GLU A 69 14.59 -25.19 15.57
CA GLU A 69 14.69 -26.55 15.02
C GLU A 69 15.94 -26.74 14.14
N THR A 70 16.68 -25.66 13.85
CA THR A 70 17.81 -25.70 12.92
C THR A 70 19.11 -25.17 13.55
N PRO A 71 20.26 -25.82 13.29
CA PRO A 71 21.56 -25.33 13.76
C PRO A 71 22.01 -24.03 13.07
N GLU A 72 21.49 -23.76 11.87
CA GLU A 72 21.75 -22.54 11.10
C GLU A 72 20.87 -21.35 11.54
N LYS A 73 21.32 -20.62 12.55
CA LYS A 73 20.60 -19.44 13.08
C LYS A 73 20.42 -18.29 12.08
N TRP A 74 21.14 -18.30 10.95
CA TRP A 74 20.98 -17.33 9.86
C TRP A 74 19.62 -17.41 9.16
N ILE A 75 18.88 -18.53 9.32
CA ILE A 75 17.54 -18.70 8.73
C ILE A 75 16.57 -17.60 9.15
N PHE A 76 16.70 -17.07 10.37
CA PHE A 76 15.88 -15.98 10.84
C PHE A 76 16.15 -14.66 10.11
N LEU A 77 17.41 -14.38 9.77
CA LEU A 77 17.78 -13.18 9.02
C LEU A 77 17.30 -13.25 7.57
N ILE A 78 17.31 -14.45 6.97
CA ILE A 78 16.72 -14.69 5.65
C ILE A 78 15.21 -14.45 5.71
N GLY A 79 14.53 -15.05 6.69
CA GLY A 79 13.10 -14.88 6.88
C GLY A 79 12.69 -13.43 7.19
N LEU A 80 13.51 -12.70 7.96
CA LEU A 80 13.33 -11.26 8.16
C LEU A 80 13.42 -10.51 6.83
N TYR A 81 14.48 -10.75 6.04
CA TYR A 81 14.64 -10.14 4.73
C TYR A 81 13.46 -10.43 3.79
N GLU A 82 12.99 -11.66 3.73
CA GLU A 82 11.83 -12.10 2.95
C GLU A 82 10.54 -11.41 3.42
N SER A 83 10.30 -11.39 4.73
CA SER A 83 9.09 -10.80 5.31
C SER A 83 8.98 -9.29 5.05
N LEU A 84 10.10 -8.56 5.02
CA LEU A 84 10.15 -7.12 4.76
C LEU A 84 9.63 -6.74 3.37
N TYR A 85 9.66 -7.66 2.40
CA TYR A 85 9.09 -7.40 1.08
C TYR A 85 7.59 -7.07 1.13
N ASN A 86 6.85 -7.65 2.09
CA ASN A 86 5.44 -7.31 2.29
C ASN A 86 5.25 -5.85 2.69
N LEU A 87 6.09 -5.37 3.62
CA LEU A 87 6.05 -3.99 4.10
C LEU A 87 6.50 -3.01 3.01
N VAL A 88 7.56 -3.34 2.27
CA VAL A 88 8.04 -2.53 1.14
C VAL A 88 6.96 -2.43 0.06
N ALA A 89 6.31 -3.54 -0.30
CA ALA A 89 5.23 -3.54 -1.27
C ALA A 89 4.07 -2.65 -0.84
N ALA A 90 3.64 -2.77 0.43
CA ALA A 90 2.59 -1.95 0.99
C ALA A 90 2.96 -0.45 0.94
N ALA A 91 4.18 -0.11 1.36
CA ALA A 91 4.67 1.27 1.34
C ALA A 91 4.70 1.86 -0.06
N VAL A 92 5.19 1.12 -1.06
CA VAL A 92 5.22 1.56 -2.46
C VAL A 92 3.81 1.80 -2.99
N LEU A 93 2.90 0.85 -2.80
CA LEU A 93 1.53 0.95 -3.30
C LEU A 93 0.76 2.10 -2.65
N VAL A 94 0.89 2.28 -1.34
CA VAL A 94 0.29 3.39 -0.60
C VAL A 94 0.90 4.72 -1.04
N ALA A 95 2.22 4.81 -1.21
CA ALA A 95 2.88 6.02 -1.69
C ALA A 95 2.35 6.45 -3.06
N VAL A 96 2.18 5.52 -4.00
CA VAL A 96 1.60 5.81 -5.32
C VAL A 96 0.15 6.31 -5.20
N ALA A 97 -0.68 5.65 -4.39
CA ALA A 97 -2.06 6.10 -4.16
C ALA A 97 -2.11 7.49 -3.51
N MET A 98 -1.24 7.78 -2.54
CA MET A 98 -1.13 9.10 -1.90
C MET A 98 -0.74 10.19 -2.89
N LEU A 99 0.20 9.91 -3.81
CA LEU A 99 0.58 10.86 -4.85
C LEU A 99 -0.59 11.20 -5.78
N LEU A 100 -1.42 10.21 -6.13
CA LEU A 100 -2.63 10.43 -6.92
C LEU A 100 -3.67 11.28 -6.16
N MET A 101 -3.86 11.01 -4.86
CA MET A 101 -4.74 11.82 -4.03
C MET A 101 -4.23 13.25 -3.85
N LEU A 102 -2.93 13.43 -3.72
CA LEU A 102 -2.31 14.76 -3.66
C LEU A 102 -2.52 15.52 -4.97
N ALA A 103 -2.29 14.87 -6.12
CA ALA A 103 -2.55 15.46 -7.43
C ALA A 103 -4.02 15.88 -7.58
N ALA A 104 -4.96 15.04 -7.14
CA ALA A 104 -6.39 15.36 -7.16
C ALA A 104 -6.71 16.62 -6.36
N LYS A 105 -6.11 16.75 -5.16
CA LYS A 105 -6.28 17.91 -4.29
C LYS A 105 -5.67 19.19 -4.86
N LEU A 106 -4.51 19.09 -5.52
CA LEU A 106 -3.87 20.24 -6.16
C LEU A 106 -4.70 20.75 -7.35
N LEU A 107 -5.22 19.84 -8.18
CA LEU A 107 -6.07 20.20 -9.31
C LEU A 107 -7.40 20.85 -8.87
N ALA A 108 -8.04 20.32 -7.83
CA ALA A 108 -9.26 20.91 -7.30
C ALA A 108 -9.05 22.35 -6.77
N ARG A 109 -7.85 22.67 -6.27
CA ARG A 109 -7.51 24.00 -5.75
C ARG A 109 -7.34 25.04 -6.85
N ASP A 110 -6.87 24.64 -8.03
CA ASP A 110 -6.73 25.54 -9.17
C ASP A 110 -8.10 25.94 -9.75
N ASP A 111 -9.09 25.03 -9.72
CA ASP A 111 -10.46 25.31 -10.15
C ASP A 111 -11.17 26.36 -9.26
N ASP A 112 -10.92 26.33 -7.95
CA ASP A 112 -11.48 27.31 -6.98
C ASP A 112 -10.92 28.74 -7.18
N GLY A 113 -9.78 28.88 -7.87
CA GLY A 113 -9.12 30.16 -8.14
C GLY A 113 -9.76 30.98 -9.27
N TYR A 114 -10.69 30.41 -10.04
CA TYR A 114 -11.34 31.05 -11.21
C TYR A 114 -12.81 31.38 -10.97
N ALA A 115 -13.22 31.71 -9.74
CA ALA A 115 -14.57 32.24 -9.51
C ALA A 115 -14.69 33.60 -10.23
N PRO A 116 -15.56 33.75 -11.26
CA PRO A 116 -15.73 35.03 -11.93
C PRO A 116 -16.22 36.06 -10.92
N ALA A 117 -15.61 37.25 -10.94
CA ALA A 117 -15.99 38.35 -10.07
C ALA A 117 -17.52 38.58 -10.15
N PRO A 118 -18.19 38.84 -9.02
CA PRO A 118 -19.62 39.12 -9.04
C PRO A 118 -19.88 40.30 -9.97
N ALA A 119 -20.79 40.12 -10.92
CA ALA A 119 -21.22 41.19 -11.81
C ALA A 119 -21.88 42.29 -10.96
N GLU A 120 -21.26 43.47 -10.95
CA GLU A 120 -21.80 44.70 -10.35
C GLU A 120 -23.06 45.17 -11.08
#